data_AF-A0A182UZA3-F1
#
_entry.id   AF-A0A182UZA3-F1
#
_cell.length_a   1.000
_cell.length_b   1.000
_cell.length_c   1.000
_cell.angle_alpha   90.00
_cell.angle_beta   90.00
_cell.angle_gamma   90.00
#
_symmetry.space_group_name_H-M   'P 1'
#
loop_
_entity.id
_entity.type
_entity.pdbx_description
1 polymer ?
#
loop_
_entity_poly.entity_id
_entity_poly.type
_entity_poly.pdbx_seq_one_letter_code
_entity_poly.pdbx_strand_id
1 'polypeptide(L)'
;MIVAPVVLSIFLQLFVQAAQPWKALDPEQALYVYKRCYEDHLPAGSSRATYLKSWNAWKLEPNDAVTHCYAKCVLIGLQLYDEKDKAFKSERIPVQHEAYKTLNEANPREVTEYQQALASINAGDGSCVALYNAYLPVHNKFVDLSRKLYHGTVEGAAKIYAAMPQIKQKGESFFAYCAKKIWGGYNKKEWKRGRNYELSGSSQFKKVIDCIFRGLRYMDDSGLKVDEVVRDFNLINKSDLEPKVRSVLASCTGTQAYDYYSCLLKSPVKEDFKNAFDFHELRSADYAFLLRGKVYEGPEQVKEEMKHLNTTVHF
;
A
#
# COMPACT_ATOMS: atom_id res chain seq x y z
N MET A 1 -7.56 -37.18 -64.04
CA MET A 1 -6.83 -35.97 -63.64
C MET A 1 -7.80 -34.79 -63.58
N ILE A 2 -8.38 -34.51 -62.40
CA ILE A 2 -8.75 -33.17 -61.95
C ILE A 2 -8.58 -33.21 -60.42
N VAL A 3 -7.66 -32.40 -59.91
CA VAL A 3 -7.31 -32.30 -58.48
C VAL A 3 -8.16 -31.16 -57.90
N ALA A 4 -8.97 -31.44 -56.88
CA ALA A 4 -9.66 -30.43 -56.11
C ALA A 4 -8.88 -30.18 -54.80
N PRO A 5 -8.55 -28.92 -54.43
CA PRO A 5 -7.92 -28.64 -53.16
C PRO A 5 -8.99 -28.39 -52.09
N VAL A 6 -8.94 -29.17 -51.01
CA VAL A 6 -9.66 -28.89 -49.77
C VAL A 6 -8.89 -27.80 -49.02
N VAL A 7 -9.46 -26.59 -48.96
CA VAL A 7 -8.95 -25.50 -48.12
C VAL A 7 -9.38 -25.77 -46.68
N LEU A 8 -8.43 -26.17 -45.83
CA LEU A 8 -8.60 -26.27 -44.39
C LEU A 8 -8.24 -24.93 -43.74
N SER A 9 -9.23 -24.08 -43.47
CA SER A 9 -9.05 -22.84 -42.72
C SER A 9 -8.95 -23.15 -41.22
N ILE A 10 -7.73 -23.18 -40.68
CA ILE A 10 -7.48 -23.22 -39.24
C ILE A 10 -7.57 -21.79 -38.71
N PHE A 11 -8.69 -21.45 -38.07
CA PHE A 11 -8.78 -20.26 -37.21
C PHE A 11 -8.01 -20.53 -35.91
N LEU A 12 -6.76 -20.07 -35.83
CA LEU A 12 -6.07 -19.89 -34.55
C LEU A 12 -6.78 -18.74 -33.81
N GLN A 13 -7.65 -19.08 -32.86
CA GLN A 13 -8.07 -18.15 -31.82
C GLN A 13 -6.89 -17.93 -30.88
N LEU A 14 -6.03 -16.97 -31.21
CA LEU A 14 -5.12 -16.36 -30.25
C LEU A 14 -5.98 -15.59 -29.24
N PHE A 15 -6.34 -16.25 -28.13
CA PHE A 15 -6.75 -15.55 -26.92
C PHE A 15 -5.53 -14.81 -26.37
N VAL A 16 -5.31 -13.60 -26.87
CA VAL A 16 -4.50 -12.60 -26.17
C VAL A 16 -5.27 -12.30 -24.88
N GLN A 17 -4.86 -12.91 -23.77
CA GLN A 17 -5.18 -12.37 -22.45
C GLN A 17 -4.56 -10.97 -22.38
N ALA A 18 -5.32 -9.96 -22.81
CA ALA A 18 -4.94 -8.58 -22.63
C ALA A 18 -4.74 -8.37 -21.12
N ALA A 19 -3.50 -8.12 -20.71
CA ALA A 19 -3.21 -7.69 -19.35
C ALA A 19 -4.12 -6.49 -19.04
N GLN A 20 -4.81 -6.54 -17.89
CA GLN A 20 -5.66 -5.43 -17.48
C GLN A 20 -4.84 -4.13 -17.45
N PRO A 21 -5.37 -3.01 -17.97
CA PRO A 21 -4.67 -1.74 -17.95
C PRO A 21 -4.26 -1.35 -16.53
N TRP A 22 -3.08 -0.75 -16.39
CA TRP A 22 -2.62 -0.23 -15.10
C TRP A 22 -3.60 0.82 -14.55
N LYS A 23 -3.85 0.79 -13.24
CA LYS A 23 -4.75 1.71 -12.55
C LYS A 23 -3.98 2.75 -11.76
N ALA A 24 -4.38 4.02 -11.91
CA ALA A 24 -3.83 5.14 -11.15
C ALA A 24 -3.95 4.94 -9.63
N LEU A 25 -2.94 5.43 -8.90
CA LEU A 25 -2.88 5.38 -7.45
C LEU A 25 -3.62 6.57 -6.86
N ASP A 26 -4.50 6.29 -5.90
CA ASP A 26 -5.19 7.33 -5.14
C ASP A 26 -4.33 7.88 -3.98
N PRO A 27 -4.75 8.98 -3.31
CA PRO A 27 -3.97 9.56 -2.22
C PRO A 27 -3.74 8.66 -1.01
N GLU A 28 -4.60 7.67 -0.75
CA GLU A 28 -4.37 6.69 0.33
C GLU A 28 -3.23 5.76 -0.09
N GLN A 29 -3.27 5.27 -1.32
CA GLN A 29 -2.27 4.34 -1.85
C GLN A 29 -0.89 5.00 -1.92
N ALA A 30 -0.80 6.24 -2.42
CA ALA A 30 0.45 6.99 -2.48
C ALA A 30 0.98 7.30 -1.06
N LEU A 31 0.12 7.72 -0.13
CA LEU A 31 0.53 8.00 1.25
C LEU A 31 1.03 6.73 1.97
N TYR A 32 0.40 5.57 1.71
CA TYR A 32 0.88 4.28 2.20
C TYR A 32 2.29 3.97 1.67
N VAL A 33 2.57 4.22 0.39
CA VAL A 33 3.90 4.02 -0.19
C VAL A 33 4.94 4.88 0.53
N TYR A 34 4.69 6.19 0.63
CA TYR A 34 5.66 7.10 1.27
C TYR A 34 5.92 6.67 2.71
N LYS A 35 4.86 6.50 3.52
CA LYS A 35 5.03 6.15 4.93
C LYS A 35 5.74 4.80 5.11
N ARG A 36 5.46 3.81 4.26
CA ARG A 36 6.08 2.48 4.33
C ARG A 36 7.57 2.56 3.98
N CYS A 37 7.93 3.29 2.94
CA CYS A 37 9.34 3.50 2.58
C CYS A 37 10.10 4.28 3.65
N TYR A 38 9.46 5.22 4.35
CA TYR A 38 10.04 5.79 5.55
C TYR A 38 10.23 4.75 6.66
N GLU A 39 9.21 3.95 6.99
CA GLU A 39 9.32 2.94 8.06
C GLU A 39 10.46 1.94 7.80
N ASP A 40 10.67 1.54 6.54
CA ASP A 40 11.63 0.49 6.20
C ASP A 40 13.06 1.00 5.95
N HIS A 41 13.24 2.28 5.58
CA HIS A 41 14.55 2.81 5.20
C HIS A 41 15.04 3.99 6.06
N LEU A 42 14.17 4.66 6.82
CA LEU A 42 14.60 5.77 7.66
C LEU A 42 15.41 5.25 8.85
N PRO A 43 16.68 5.66 9.03
CA PRO A 43 17.51 5.14 10.10
C PRO A 43 16.98 5.51 11.48
N ALA A 44 17.32 4.69 12.47
CA ALA A 44 17.14 5.00 13.87
C ALA A 44 18.27 5.93 14.39
N GLY A 45 18.08 6.52 15.57
CA GLY A 45 19.11 7.32 16.23
C GLY A 45 19.27 8.73 15.67
N SER A 46 20.47 9.30 15.85
CA SER A 46 20.75 10.73 15.62
C SER A 46 20.66 11.17 14.16
N SER A 47 20.93 10.28 13.19
CA SER A 47 20.87 10.62 11.77
C SER A 47 19.44 10.72 11.24
N ARG A 48 18.45 10.15 11.94
CA ARG A 48 17.04 10.12 11.56
C ARG A 48 16.50 11.48 11.14
N ALA A 49 16.79 12.51 11.92
CA ALA A 49 16.26 13.86 11.70
C ALA A 49 16.75 14.47 10.37
N THR A 50 17.99 14.15 9.99
CA THR A 50 18.62 14.62 8.74
C THR A 50 17.91 14.04 7.51
N TYR A 51 17.73 12.72 7.47
CA TYR A 51 17.01 12.07 6.36
C TYR A 51 15.55 12.50 6.32
N LEU A 52 14.86 12.56 7.47
CA LEU A 52 13.47 12.99 7.55
C LEU A 52 13.29 14.42 6.99
N LYS A 53 14.17 15.36 7.36
CA LYS A 53 14.15 16.73 6.85
C LYS A 53 14.35 16.77 5.33
N SER A 54 15.32 16.01 4.83
CA SER A 54 15.66 15.94 3.41
C SER A 54 14.52 15.35 2.57
N TRP A 55 14.06 14.15 2.94
CA TRP A 55 13.04 13.42 2.19
C TRP A 55 11.66 14.10 2.29
N ASN A 56 11.31 14.76 3.41
CA ASN A 56 10.09 15.57 3.51
C ASN A 56 10.12 16.81 2.61
N ALA A 57 11.32 17.34 2.35
CA ALA A 57 11.54 18.39 1.36
C ALA A 57 11.63 17.85 -0.07
N TRP A 58 11.36 16.54 -0.27
CA TRP A 58 11.47 15.85 -1.55
C TRP A 58 12.87 15.95 -2.17
N LYS A 59 13.90 16.01 -1.33
CA LYS A 59 15.29 15.93 -1.76
C LYS A 59 15.77 14.49 -1.61
N LEU A 60 16.27 13.92 -2.70
CA LEU A 60 16.88 12.59 -2.69
C LEU A 60 18.33 12.70 -2.21
N GLU A 61 18.50 13.17 -0.97
CA GLU A 61 19.78 13.40 -0.30
C GLU A 61 19.78 12.80 1.11
N PRO A 62 20.95 12.42 1.66
CA PRO A 62 22.28 12.41 1.04
C PRO A 62 22.44 11.34 -0.05
N ASN A 63 23.45 11.49 -0.92
CA ASN A 63 23.77 10.48 -1.93
C ASN A 63 24.50 9.28 -1.30
N ASP A 64 23.73 8.37 -0.70
CA ASP A 64 24.21 7.17 -0.02
C ASP A 64 23.25 5.99 -0.16
N ALA A 65 23.69 4.80 0.28
CA ALA A 65 22.93 3.56 0.14
C ALA A 65 21.53 3.63 0.80
N VAL A 66 21.38 4.39 1.90
CA VAL A 66 20.10 4.56 2.61
C VAL A 66 19.11 5.29 1.72
N THR A 67 19.49 6.44 1.17
CA THR A 67 18.64 7.22 0.25
C THR A 67 18.42 6.49 -1.07
N HIS A 68 19.43 5.74 -1.56
CA HIS A 68 19.29 4.93 -2.78
C HIS A 68 18.17 3.91 -2.64
N CYS A 69 18.15 3.17 -1.52
CA CYS A 69 17.12 2.16 -1.31
C CYS A 69 15.77 2.77 -0.93
N TYR A 70 15.73 3.91 -0.23
CA TYR A 70 14.51 4.69 -0.07
C TYR A 70 13.91 5.10 -1.43
N ALA A 71 14.72 5.62 -2.35
CA ALA A 71 14.28 5.98 -3.69
C ALA A 71 13.76 4.77 -4.48
N LYS A 72 14.47 3.63 -4.44
CA LYS A 72 14.00 2.37 -5.05
C LYS A 72 12.65 1.95 -4.46
N CYS A 73 12.48 2.01 -3.14
CA CYS A 73 11.21 1.66 -2.49
C CYS A 73 10.06 2.53 -3.01
N VAL A 74 10.25 3.86 -3.08
CA VAL A 74 9.21 4.78 -3.56
C VAL A 74 8.91 4.54 -5.04
N LEU A 75 9.93 4.32 -5.88
CA LEU A 75 9.75 4.03 -7.31
C LEU A 75 8.95 2.74 -7.55
N ILE A 76 9.22 1.68 -6.78
CA ILE A 76 8.46 0.42 -6.84
C ILE A 76 7.05 0.63 -6.30
N GLY A 77 6.90 1.27 -5.14
CA GLY A 77 5.61 1.44 -4.49
C GLY A 77 4.66 2.33 -5.29
N LEU A 78 5.16 3.40 -5.92
CA LEU A 78 4.40 4.23 -6.85
C LEU A 78 4.23 3.58 -8.23
N GLN A 79 4.81 2.39 -8.42
CA GLN A 79 4.72 1.60 -9.65
C GLN A 79 5.33 2.34 -10.84
N LEU A 80 6.30 3.23 -10.61
CA LEU A 80 7.12 3.89 -11.63
C LEU A 80 8.23 2.98 -12.14
N TYR A 81 8.68 2.04 -11.30
CA TYR A 81 9.59 0.96 -11.66
C TYR A 81 8.94 -0.39 -11.35
N ASP A 82 9.00 -1.30 -12.32
CA ASP A 82 8.49 -2.67 -12.16
C ASP A 82 9.67 -3.61 -11.93
N GLU A 83 9.71 -4.26 -10.76
CA GLU A 83 10.83 -5.12 -10.39
C GLU A 83 10.86 -6.44 -11.18
N LYS A 84 9.70 -6.94 -11.61
CA LYS A 84 9.61 -8.16 -12.41
C LYS A 84 10.13 -7.92 -13.82
N ASP A 85 9.74 -6.81 -14.43
CA ASP A 85 10.15 -6.45 -15.78
C ASP A 85 11.51 -5.73 -15.81
N LYS A 86 12.04 -5.37 -14.64
CA LYS A 86 13.25 -4.55 -14.45
C LYS A 86 13.27 -3.27 -15.29
N ALA A 87 12.12 -2.60 -15.37
CA ALA A 87 11.92 -1.48 -16.27
C ALA A 87 11.15 -0.33 -15.62
N PHE A 88 11.51 0.90 -15.99
CA PHE A 88 10.68 2.06 -15.72
C PHE A 88 9.43 2.04 -16.61
N LYS A 89 8.30 2.42 -16.03
CA LYS A 89 6.97 2.33 -16.64
C LYS A 89 6.44 3.71 -17.00
N SER A 90 7.13 4.35 -17.94
CA SER A 90 6.83 5.72 -18.38
C SER A 90 5.37 5.91 -18.82
N GLU A 91 4.77 4.89 -19.42
CA GLU A 91 3.38 4.87 -19.87
C GLU A 91 2.35 5.02 -18.74
N ARG A 92 2.74 4.80 -17.47
CA ARG A 92 1.86 4.99 -16.31
C ARG A 92 1.71 6.46 -15.89
N ILE A 93 2.66 7.33 -16.24
CA ILE A 93 2.62 8.77 -15.94
C ILE A 93 1.35 9.45 -16.50
N PRO A 94 1.02 9.33 -17.80
CA PRO A 94 -0.20 9.94 -18.33
C PRO A 94 -1.47 9.33 -17.75
N VAL A 95 -1.47 8.03 -17.41
CA VAL A 95 -2.62 7.38 -16.75
C VAL A 95 -2.86 7.96 -15.35
N GLN A 96 -1.78 8.18 -14.58
CA GLN A 96 -1.87 8.83 -13.27
C GLN A 96 -2.39 10.27 -13.39
N HIS A 97 -1.92 11.02 -14.39
CA HIS A 97 -2.41 12.37 -14.64
C HIS A 97 -3.90 12.37 -14.98
N GLU A 98 -4.31 11.55 -15.96
CA GLU A 98 -5.68 11.52 -16.49
C GLU A 98 -6.72 11.21 -15.41
N ALA A 99 -6.41 10.31 -14.47
CA ALA A 99 -7.31 9.95 -13.38
C ALA A 99 -7.63 11.12 -12.42
N TYR A 100 -6.75 12.13 -12.33
CA TYR A 100 -6.87 13.24 -11.38
C TYR A 100 -6.69 14.63 -12.00
N LYS A 101 -6.69 14.76 -13.32
CA LYS A 101 -6.30 16.00 -14.04
C LYS A 101 -7.15 17.22 -13.70
N THR A 102 -8.41 17.02 -13.30
CA THR A 102 -9.32 18.09 -12.88
C THR A 102 -9.03 18.61 -11.47
N LEU A 103 -8.18 17.91 -10.70
CA LEU A 103 -7.88 18.19 -9.29
C LEU A 103 -6.39 18.47 -9.04
N ASN A 104 -5.48 17.91 -9.86
CA ASN A 104 -4.03 18.01 -9.64
C ASN A 104 -3.37 19.24 -10.29
N GLU A 105 -4.10 19.98 -11.15
CA GLU A 105 -3.64 21.22 -11.80
C GLU A 105 -2.27 21.06 -12.51
N ALA A 106 -1.97 19.85 -12.98
CA ALA A 106 -0.72 19.55 -13.68
C ALA A 106 -0.82 19.97 -15.17
N ASN A 107 0.26 20.55 -15.68
CA ASN A 107 0.35 20.97 -17.08
C ASN A 107 0.55 19.74 -17.99
N PRO A 108 -0.34 19.45 -18.95
CA PRO A 108 -0.21 18.28 -19.82
C PRO A 108 1.08 18.24 -20.65
N ARG A 109 1.67 19.39 -20.98
CA ARG A 109 2.96 19.46 -21.68
C ARG A 109 4.08 18.93 -20.79
N GLU A 110 4.13 19.39 -19.53
CA GLU A 110 5.13 18.91 -18.56
C GLU A 110 4.95 17.42 -18.24
N VAL A 111 3.70 16.92 -18.21
CA VAL A 111 3.40 15.47 -18.08
C VAL A 111 4.02 14.68 -19.23
N THR A 112 3.91 15.18 -20.46
CA THR A 112 4.50 14.54 -21.64
C THR A 112 6.03 14.56 -21.56
N GLU A 113 6.63 15.69 -21.14
CA GLU A 113 8.08 15.79 -20.96
C GLU A 113 8.58 14.85 -19.85
N TYR A 114 7.84 14.71 -18.75
CA TYR A 114 8.19 13.79 -17.67
C TYR A 114 8.12 12.33 -18.14
N GLN A 115 7.08 11.96 -18.88
CA GLN A 115 6.98 10.66 -19.52
C GLN A 115 8.19 10.37 -20.42
N GLN A 116 8.55 11.30 -21.30
CA GLN A 116 9.68 11.14 -22.21
C GLN A 116 11.01 11.02 -21.47
N ALA A 117 11.22 11.83 -20.42
CA ALA A 117 12.41 11.73 -19.59
C ALA A 117 12.50 10.36 -18.90
N LEU A 118 11.40 9.87 -18.33
CA LEU A 118 11.37 8.55 -17.70
C LEU A 118 11.58 7.40 -18.70
N ALA A 119 11.07 7.54 -19.94
CA ALA A 119 11.28 6.57 -21.01
C ALA A 119 12.74 6.51 -21.50
N SER A 120 13.49 7.60 -21.34
CA SER A 120 14.87 7.72 -21.81
C SER A 120 15.93 7.15 -20.86
N ILE A 121 15.59 6.88 -19.59
CA ILE A 121 16.53 6.38 -18.60
C ILE A 121 16.57 4.86 -18.55
N ASN A 122 17.75 4.30 -18.28
CA ASN A 122 17.96 2.86 -18.14
C ASN A 122 18.01 2.46 -16.66
N ALA A 123 17.29 1.40 -16.28
CA ALA A 123 17.27 0.87 -14.93
C ALA A 123 18.58 0.17 -14.48
N GLY A 124 19.52 -0.04 -15.41
CA GLY A 124 20.76 -0.76 -15.15
C GLY A 124 20.48 -2.19 -14.70
N ASP A 125 21.08 -2.60 -13.58
CA ASP A 125 20.85 -3.91 -12.96
C ASP A 125 19.62 -3.94 -12.01
N GLY A 126 18.96 -2.80 -11.80
CA GLY A 126 17.84 -2.67 -10.86
C GLY A 126 18.25 -2.58 -9.38
N SER A 127 19.54 -2.41 -9.09
CA SER A 127 20.04 -2.14 -7.74
C SER A 127 19.58 -0.76 -7.24
N CYS A 128 19.60 -0.56 -5.92
CA CYS A 128 19.23 0.73 -5.32
C CYS A 128 20.00 1.91 -5.94
N VAL A 129 21.32 1.76 -6.08
CA VAL A 129 22.20 2.80 -6.63
C VAL A 129 21.97 3.02 -8.13
N ALA A 130 21.74 1.95 -8.92
CA ALA A 130 21.46 2.09 -10.34
C ALA A 130 20.17 2.86 -10.59
N LEU A 131 19.09 2.52 -9.87
CA LEU A 131 17.81 3.21 -9.99
C LEU A 131 17.89 4.66 -9.49
N TYR A 132 18.59 4.90 -8.38
CA TYR A 132 18.82 6.26 -7.88
C TYR A 132 19.57 7.12 -8.90
N ASN A 133 20.70 6.63 -9.43
CA ASN A 133 21.50 7.38 -10.39
C ASN A 133 20.73 7.66 -11.68
N ALA A 134 19.94 6.69 -12.16
CA ALA A 134 19.11 6.85 -13.35
C ALA A 134 17.98 7.87 -13.13
N TYR A 135 17.31 7.82 -11.99
CA TYR A 135 16.12 8.64 -11.72
C TYR A 135 16.44 10.04 -11.17
N LEU A 136 17.57 10.25 -10.50
CA LEU A 136 17.90 11.53 -9.84
C LEU A 136 17.82 12.75 -10.78
N PRO A 137 18.33 12.73 -12.03
CA PRO A 137 18.17 13.86 -12.95
C PRO A 137 16.71 14.12 -13.33
N VAL A 138 15.91 13.05 -13.48
CA VAL A 138 14.48 13.14 -13.77
C VAL A 138 13.75 13.75 -12.57
N HIS A 139 14.05 13.27 -11.36
CA HIS A 139 13.51 13.80 -10.12
C HIS A 139 13.80 15.30 -9.99
N ASN A 140 15.06 15.72 -10.12
CA ASN A 140 15.45 17.11 -9.97
C ASN A 140 14.74 18.04 -10.96
N LYS A 141 14.46 17.56 -12.18
CA LYS A 141 13.71 18.34 -13.19
C LYS A 141 12.21 18.37 -12.93
N PHE A 142 11.61 17.28 -12.45
CA PHE A 142 10.16 17.09 -12.40
C PHE A 142 9.58 16.93 -11.00
N VAL A 143 10.31 17.21 -9.93
CA VAL A 143 9.87 16.98 -8.54
C VAL A 143 8.54 17.66 -8.22
N ASP A 144 8.31 18.90 -8.64
CA ASP A 144 7.05 19.59 -8.36
C ASP A 144 5.87 18.99 -9.13
N LEU A 145 6.10 18.56 -10.38
CA LEU A 145 5.10 17.86 -11.17
C LEU A 145 4.80 16.47 -10.57
N SER A 146 5.83 15.69 -10.25
CA SER A 146 5.65 14.33 -9.70
C SER A 146 4.91 14.37 -8.37
N ARG A 147 5.15 15.40 -7.54
CA ARG A 147 4.38 15.67 -6.32
C ARG A 147 2.91 15.96 -6.59
N LYS A 148 2.56 16.68 -7.65
CA LYS A 148 1.16 16.90 -8.04
C LYS A 148 0.50 15.60 -8.52
N LEU A 149 1.20 14.83 -9.34
CA LEU A 149 0.65 13.60 -9.94
C LEU A 149 0.47 12.48 -8.91
N TYR A 150 1.41 12.32 -7.99
CA TYR A 150 1.44 11.23 -7.01
C TYR A 150 1.13 11.70 -5.58
N HIS A 151 0.27 12.71 -5.45
CA HIS A 151 -0.33 13.14 -4.17
C HIS A 151 0.70 13.49 -3.07
N GLY A 152 1.83 14.05 -3.49
CA GLY A 152 3.00 14.34 -2.67
C GLY A 152 2.97 15.70 -1.95
N THR A 153 1.88 16.46 -2.08
CA THR A 153 1.65 17.70 -1.33
C THR A 153 0.44 17.53 -0.41
N VAL A 154 0.51 18.14 0.77
CA VAL A 154 -0.61 18.09 1.75
C VAL A 154 -1.88 18.70 1.14
N GLU A 155 -1.76 19.86 0.50
CA GLU A 155 -2.88 20.56 -0.11
C GLU A 155 -3.48 19.79 -1.30
N GLY A 156 -2.63 19.31 -2.22
CA GLY A 156 -3.09 18.57 -3.41
C GLY A 156 -3.79 17.27 -3.04
N ALA A 157 -3.23 16.51 -2.10
CA ALA A 157 -3.88 15.31 -1.59
C ALA A 157 -5.22 15.63 -0.91
N ALA A 158 -5.31 16.72 -0.13
CA ALA A 158 -6.54 17.12 0.55
C ALA A 158 -7.67 17.47 -0.44
N LYS A 159 -7.37 18.14 -1.56
CA LYS A 159 -8.34 18.40 -2.64
C LYS A 159 -8.96 17.09 -3.17
N ILE A 160 -8.15 16.05 -3.35
CA ILE A 160 -8.61 14.76 -3.87
C ILE A 160 -9.40 13.98 -2.81
N TYR A 161 -8.94 13.96 -1.55
CA TYR A 161 -9.71 13.38 -0.44
C TYR A 161 -11.11 13.99 -0.31
N ALA A 162 -11.23 15.32 -0.46
CA ALA A 162 -12.51 16.02 -0.42
C ALA A 162 -13.43 15.66 -1.61
N ALA A 163 -12.87 15.49 -2.80
CA ALA A 163 -13.63 15.10 -4.00
C ALA A 163 -14.01 13.61 -4.04
N MET A 164 -13.30 12.76 -3.27
CA MET A 164 -13.43 11.30 -3.32
C MET A 164 -13.67 10.70 -1.92
N PRO A 165 -14.86 10.91 -1.33
CA PRO A 165 -15.18 10.45 0.02
C PRO A 165 -15.23 8.92 0.16
N GLN A 166 -15.23 8.18 -0.95
CA GLN A 166 -15.14 6.73 -1.00
C GLN A 166 -13.73 6.19 -0.70
N ILE A 167 -12.71 7.04 -0.60
CA ILE A 167 -11.34 6.67 -0.19
C ILE A 167 -11.23 6.78 1.35
N LYS A 168 -10.48 5.89 1.99
CA LYS A 168 -10.20 5.95 3.43
C LYS A 168 -9.50 7.26 3.78
N GLN A 169 -10.07 8.03 4.69
CA GLN A 169 -9.57 9.36 5.02
C GLN A 169 -8.37 9.30 5.98
N LYS A 170 -7.58 10.38 6.07
CA LYS A 170 -6.58 10.53 7.13
C LYS A 170 -7.27 10.61 8.49
N GLY A 171 -6.73 9.92 9.50
CA GLY A 171 -7.35 9.81 10.82
C GLY A 171 -8.48 8.78 10.91
N GLU A 172 -8.92 8.20 9.78
CA GLU A 172 -9.87 7.08 9.73
C GLU A 172 -9.11 5.76 9.62
N SER A 173 -9.38 4.81 10.52
CA SER A 173 -8.78 3.47 10.44
C SER A 173 -9.38 2.67 9.27
N PHE A 174 -8.61 1.73 8.71
CA PHE A 174 -9.15 0.84 7.67
C PHE A 174 -10.33 0.02 8.18
N PHE A 175 -10.36 -0.27 9.47
CA PHE A 175 -11.44 -0.99 10.12
C PHE A 175 -12.73 -0.18 10.05
N ALA A 176 -12.70 1.06 10.55
CA ALA A 176 -13.83 1.98 10.51
C ALA A 176 -14.32 2.22 9.06
N TYR A 177 -13.39 2.50 8.14
CA TYR A 177 -13.68 2.69 6.72
C TYR A 177 -14.39 1.46 6.11
N CYS A 178 -13.86 0.26 6.33
CA CYS A 178 -14.39 -0.97 5.72
C CYS A 178 -15.78 -1.33 6.21
N ALA A 179 -16.09 -1.19 7.51
CA ALA A 179 -17.49 -1.39 7.92
C ALA A 179 -18.41 -0.32 7.43
N LYS A 180 -18.02 0.96 7.47
CA LYS A 180 -18.85 2.04 6.93
C LYS A 180 -19.22 1.74 5.48
N LYS A 181 -18.25 1.31 4.68
CA LYS A 181 -18.42 0.93 3.28
C LYS A 181 -19.34 -0.27 3.07
N ILE A 182 -19.24 -1.32 3.90
CA ILE A 182 -19.97 -2.58 3.68
C ILE A 182 -21.35 -2.61 4.34
N TRP A 183 -21.50 -1.97 5.49
CA TRP A 183 -22.77 -1.94 6.25
C TRP A 183 -23.60 -0.69 6.01
N GLY A 184 -23.09 0.29 5.23
CA GLY A 184 -23.80 1.51 4.91
C GLY A 184 -24.00 2.45 6.10
N GLY A 185 -23.24 2.26 7.18
CA GLY A 185 -23.36 3.01 8.43
C GLY A 185 -22.93 2.20 9.64
N TYR A 186 -23.11 2.77 10.84
CA TYR A 186 -22.74 2.11 12.10
C TYR A 186 -23.72 0.98 12.44
N ASN A 187 -23.29 -0.27 12.24
CA ASN A 187 -24.01 -1.46 12.72
C ASN A 187 -23.46 -1.89 14.09
N LYS A 188 -23.98 -1.28 15.15
CA LYS A 188 -23.57 -1.51 16.55
C LYS A 188 -23.40 -2.99 16.92
N LYS A 189 -24.31 -3.85 16.45
CA LYS A 189 -24.34 -5.27 16.83
C LYS A 189 -23.27 -6.09 16.12
N GLU A 190 -23.08 -5.90 14.82
CA GLU A 190 -21.97 -6.56 14.10
C GLU A 190 -20.61 -5.98 14.53
N TRP A 191 -20.55 -4.68 14.84
CA TRP A 191 -19.32 -4.05 15.32
C TRP A 191 -18.87 -4.49 16.70
N LYS A 192 -19.80 -4.55 17.67
CA LYS A 192 -19.47 -5.08 18.98
C LYS A 192 -18.90 -6.50 18.89
N ARG A 193 -19.47 -7.34 18.02
CA ARG A 193 -18.99 -8.70 17.77
C ARG A 193 -17.63 -8.73 17.09
N GLY A 194 -17.44 -7.92 16.05
CA GLY A 194 -16.15 -7.78 15.36
C GLY A 194 -15.02 -7.32 16.28
N ARG A 195 -15.28 -6.32 17.15
CA ARG A 195 -14.33 -5.84 18.16
C ARG A 195 -14.01 -6.86 19.25
N ASN A 196 -14.94 -7.75 19.54
CA ASN A 196 -14.71 -8.89 20.42
C ASN A 196 -14.05 -10.07 19.69
N TYR A 197 -13.68 -9.91 18.42
CA TYR A 197 -13.10 -10.95 17.56
C TYR A 197 -14.00 -12.19 17.44
N GLU A 198 -15.33 -12.00 17.49
CA GLU A 198 -16.29 -13.07 17.28
C GLU A 198 -16.39 -13.45 15.80
N LEU A 199 -16.26 -14.75 15.51
CA LEU A 199 -16.34 -15.28 14.15
C LEU A 199 -17.81 -15.48 13.73
N SER A 200 -18.45 -14.40 13.26
CA SER A 200 -19.87 -14.46 12.86
C SER A 200 -20.12 -15.22 11.55
N GLY A 201 -19.11 -15.39 10.69
CA GLY A 201 -19.21 -16.07 9.39
C GLY A 201 -20.13 -15.39 8.37
N SER A 202 -20.76 -14.26 8.70
CA SER A 202 -21.73 -13.59 7.83
C SER A 202 -21.07 -13.07 6.55
N SER A 203 -21.81 -13.07 5.44
CA SER A 203 -21.28 -12.64 4.13
C SER A 203 -20.76 -11.20 4.18
N GLN A 204 -21.42 -10.32 4.94
CA GLN A 204 -20.97 -8.95 5.12
C GLN A 204 -19.71 -8.87 5.98
N PHE A 205 -19.61 -9.64 7.07
CA PHE A 205 -18.41 -9.65 7.91
C PHE A 205 -17.18 -10.17 7.14
N LYS A 206 -17.35 -11.22 6.31
CA LYS A 206 -16.30 -11.69 5.40
C LYS A 206 -15.80 -10.59 4.46
N LYS A 207 -16.70 -9.77 3.90
CA LYS A 207 -16.35 -8.62 3.05
C LYS A 207 -15.62 -7.51 3.83
N VAL A 208 -16.00 -7.27 5.08
CA VAL A 208 -15.29 -6.32 5.95
C VAL A 208 -13.86 -6.80 6.21
N ILE A 209 -13.67 -8.08 6.56
CA ILE A 209 -12.33 -8.63 6.80
C ILE A 209 -11.48 -8.63 5.52
N ASP A 210 -12.04 -8.96 4.36
CA ASP A 210 -11.33 -8.82 3.07
C ASP A 210 -10.89 -7.38 2.80
N CYS A 211 -11.80 -6.41 2.99
CA CYS A 211 -11.46 -5.00 2.86
C CYS A 211 -10.34 -4.57 3.82
N ILE A 212 -10.37 -5.02 5.08
CA ILE A 212 -9.34 -4.71 6.07
C ILE A 212 -8.01 -5.35 5.67
N PHE A 213 -7.98 -6.66 5.35
CA PHE A 213 -6.75 -7.35 4.96
C PHE A 213 -6.08 -6.70 3.75
N ARG A 214 -6.87 -6.26 2.77
CA ARG A 214 -6.36 -5.51 1.61
C ARG A 214 -5.87 -4.12 2.00
N GLY A 215 -6.60 -3.41 2.86
CA GLY A 215 -6.18 -2.11 3.39
C GLY A 215 -4.88 -2.18 4.20
N LEU A 216 -4.69 -3.23 4.98
CA LEU A 216 -3.47 -3.48 5.75
C LEU A 216 -2.33 -4.09 4.90
N ARG A 217 -2.57 -4.34 3.61
CA ARG A 217 -1.66 -5.01 2.66
C ARG A 217 -1.30 -6.45 3.07
N TYR A 218 -2.04 -7.06 4.00
CA TYR A 218 -1.97 -8.50 4.27
C TYR A 218 -2.35 -9.33 3.06
N MET A 219 -3.21 -8.80 2.18
CA MET A 219 -3.57 -9.43 0.92
C MET A 219 -3.62 -8.42 -0.22
N ASP A 220 -3.26 -8.87 -1.41
CA ASP A 220 -3.55 -8.19 -2.68
C ASP A 220 -4.14 -9.20 -3.68
N ASP A 221 -4.18 -8.84 -4.96
CA ASP A 221 -4.73 -9.71 -6.01
C ASP A 221 -3.88 -10.96 -6.29
N SER A 222 -2.62 -10.97 -5.85
CA SER A 222 -1.76 -12.17 -5.89
C SER A 222 -1.92 -13.07 -4.64
N GLY A 223 -2.71 -12.64 -3.66
CA GLY A 223 -3.02 -13.42 -2.46
C GLY A 223 -2.36 -12.89 -1.19
N LEU A 224 -2.13 -13.80 -0.23
CA LEU A 224 -1.62 -13.49 1.11
C LEU A 224 -0.15 -13.06 1.10
N LYS A 225 0.15 -11.99 1.82
CA LYS A 225 1.50 -11.51 2.13
C LYS A 225 1.84 -11.89 3.57
N VAL A 226 2.38 -13.09 3.73
CA VAL A 226 2.74 -13.63 5.06
C VAL A 226 3.69 -12.69 5.80
N ASP A 227 4.64 -12.08 5.09
CA ASP A 227 5.63 -11.17 5.68
C ASP A 227 4.99 -9.88 6.24
N GLU A 228 3.87 -9.42 5.68
CA GLU A 228 3.13 -8.26 6.22
C GLU A 228 2.46 -8.61 7.55
N VAL A 229 1.91 -9.83 7.67
CA VAL A 229 1.36 -10.32 8.94
C VAL A 229 2.48 -10.48 9.98
N VAL A 230 3.60 -11.10 9.60
CA VAL A 230 4.76 -11.27 10.49
C VAL A 230 5.31 -9.92 10.95
N ARG A 231 5.38 -8.93 10.06
CA ARG A 231 5.83 -7.57 10.40
C ARG A 231 5.02 -6.96 11.54
N ASP A 232 3.71 -7.18 11.56
CA ASP A 232 2.87 -6.66 12.64
C ASP A 232 3.11 -7.35 13.99
N PHE A 233 3.49 -8.63 14.00
CA PHE A 233 3.98 -9.30 15.21
C PHE A 233 5.32 -8.72 15.66
N ASN A 234 6.24 -8.44 14.72
CA ASN A 234 7.52 -7.79 15.04
C ASN A 234 7.29 -6.41 15.68
N LEU A 235 6.32 -5.64 15.19
CA LEU A 235 5.99 -4.30 15.69
C LEU A 235 5.37 -4.29 17.10
N ILE A 236 4.88 -5.42 17.60
CA ILE A 236 4.44 -5.58 18.99
C ILE A 236 5.49 -6.31 19.85
N ASN A 237 6.75 -6.36 19.39
CA ASN A 237 7.88 -7.01 20.05
C ASN A 237 7.68 -8.53 20.23
N LYS A 238 7.07 -9.20 19.25
CA LYS A 238 6.80 -10.64 19.21
C LYS A 238 7.46 -11.34 18.02
N SER A 239 8.69 -10.93 17.68
CA SER A 239 9.44 -11.51 16.56
C SER A 239 9.81 -12.98 16.76
N ASP A 240 9.90 -13.44 18.00
CA ASP A 240 10.07 -14.85 18.38
C ASP A 240 8.92 -15.75 17.89
N LEU A 241 7.74 -15.17 17.62
CA LEU A 241 6.57 -15.91 17.13
C LEU A 241 6.53 -16.09 15.61
N GLU A 242 7.48 -15.54 14.85
CA GLU A 242 7.49 -15.64 13.39
C GLU A 242 7.32 -17.08 12.87
N PRO A 243 8.07 -18.10 13.33
CA PRO A 243 7.90 -19.48 12.86
C PRO A 243 6.48 -20.00 13.12
N LYS A 244 5.87 -19.61 14.25
CA LYS A 244 4.52 -20.03 14.63
C LYS A 244 3.46 -19.37 13.75
N VAL A 245 3.59 -18.07 13.48
CA VAL A 245 2.69 -17.32 12.59
C VAL A 245 2.72 -17.91 11.18
N ARG A 246 3.92 -18.14 10.64
CA ARG A 246 4.09 -18.77 9.31
C ARG A 246 3.46 -20.16 9.28
N SER A 247 3.67 -20.97 10.31
CA SER A 247 3.07 -22.32 10.42
C SER A 247 1.54 -22.26 10.42
N VAL A 248 0.92 -21.37 11.20
CA VAL A 248 -0.54 -21.20 11.25
C VAL A 248 -1.12 -20.80 9.89
N LEU A 249 -0.49 -19.85 9.20
CA LEU A 249 -0.93 -19.38 7.89
C LEU A 249 -0.74 -20.44 6.80
N ALA A 250 0.38 -21.19 6.85
CA ALA A 250 0.66 -22.27 5.90
C ALA A 250 -0.30 -23.47 6.05
N SER A 251 -0.73 -23.78 7.28
CA SER A 251 -1.69 -24.86 7.54
C SER A 251 -3.17 -24.43 7.43
N CYS A 252 -3.43 -23.15 7.11
CA CYS A 252 -4.79 -22.63 7.07
C CYS A 252 -5.55 -23.19 5.86
N THR A 253 -6.76 -23.70 6.10
CA THR A 253 -7.65 -24.17 5.03
C THR A 253 -8.44 -23.00 4.45
N GLY A 254 -8.31 -22.77 3.15
CA GLY A 254 -8.94 -21.65 2.45
C GLY A 254 -7.92 -20.58 2.04
N THR A 255 -8.33 -19.71 1.13
CA THR A 255 -7.45 -18.69 0.52
C THR A 255 -8.04 -17.29 0.60
N GLN A 256 -9.18 -17.12 1.28
CA GLN A 256 -9.81 -15.82 1.47
C GLN A 256 -9.30 -15.17 2.76
N ALA A 257 -9.35 -13.84 2.81
CA ALA A 257 -8.95 -13.06 3.99
C ALA A 257 -9.61 -13.55 5.29
N TYR A 258 -10.90 -13.88 5.23
CA TYR A 258 -11.64 -14.38 6.37
C TYR A 258 -11.13 -15.73 6.88
N ASP A 259 -10.66 -16.60 5.98
CA ASP A 259 -10.12 -17.91 6.34
C ASP A 259 -8.84 -17.72 7.17
N TYR A 260 -7.90 -16.91 6.68
CA TYR A 260 -6.67 -16.57 7.38
C TYR A 260 -6.93 -15.87 8.72
N TYR A 261 -7.86 -14.91 8.75
CA TYR A 261 -8.31 -14.26 9.99
C TYR A 261 -8.85 -15.29 11.00
N SER A 262 -9.70 -16.22 10.55
CA SER A 262 -10.23 -17.27 11.41
C SER A 262 -9.13 -18.22 11.89
N CYS A 263 -8.15 -18.58 11.06
CA CYS A 263 -7.04 -19.44 11.44
C CYS A 263 -6.19 -18.78 12.53
N LEU A 264 -5.83 -17.51 12.35
CA LEU A 264 -5.07 -16.75 13.36
C LEU A 264 -5.84 -16.68 14.69
N LEU A 265 -7.14 -16.43 14.67
CA LEU A 265 -7.96 -16.36 15.89
C LEU A 265 -8.23 -17.70 16.58
N LYS A 266 -8.14 -18.82 15.87
CA LYS A 266 -8.28 -20.17 16.44
C LYS A 266 -6.94 -20.77 16.85
N SER A 267 -5.83 -20.07 16.59
CA SER A 267 -4.49 -20.57 16.83
C SER A 267 -3.95 -20.22 18.23
N PRO A 268 -2.82 -20.82 18.64
CA PRO A 268 -2.13 -20.43 19.87
C PRO A 268 -1.63 -18.98 19.89
N VAL A 269 -1.50 -18.31 18.74
CA VAL A 269 -1.04 -16.90 18.66
C VAL A 269 -2.21 -15.90 18.69
N LYS A 270 -3.41 -16.33 19.08
CA LYS A 270 -4.64 -15.54 19.05
C LYS A 270 -4.53 -14.19 19.76
N GLU A 271 -4.02 -14.16 20.99
CA GLU A 271 -3.96 -12.90 21.76
C GLU A 271 -2.91 -11.93 21.19
N ASP A 272 -1.74 -12.45 20.77
CA ASP A 272 -0.73 -11.64 20.08
C ASP A 272 -1.24 -11.13 18.72
N PHE A 273 -2.01 -11.95 17.99
CA PHE A 273 -2.66 -11.50 16.76
C PHE A 273 -3.64 -10.35 17.01
N LYS A 274 -4.50 -10.44 18.04
CA LYS A 274 -5.41 -9.33 18.39
C LYS A 274 -4.64 -8.06 18.69
N ASN A 275 -3.56 -8.15 19.47
CA ASN A 275 -2.72 -7.01 19.81
C ASN A 275 -2.04 -6.39 18.57
N ALA A 276 -1.49 -7.24 17.69
CA ALA A 276 -0.87 -6.82 16.43
C ALA A 276 -1.88 -6.15 15.50
N PHE A 277 -3.08 -6.74 15.40
CA PHE A 277 -4.17 -6.27 14.55
C PHE A 277 -4.77 -4.95 15.05
N ASP A 278 -5.01 -4.81 16.36
CA ASP A 278 -5.43 -3.55 16.99
C ASP A 278 -4.35 -2.47 16.85
N PHE A 279 -3.07 -2.83 16.98
CA PHE A 279 -1.99 -1.85 16.77
C PHE A 279 -1.90 -1.41 15.30
N HIS A 280 -2.16 -2.30 14.33
CA HIS A 280 -2.27 -1.88 12.94
C HIS A 280 -3.54 -1.07 12.68
N GLU A 281 -4.64 -1.28 13.41
CA GLU A 281 -5.80 -0.38 13.33
C GLU A 281 -5.37 1.06 13.63
N LEU A 282 -4.68 1.29 14.76
CA LEU A 282 -4.15 2.59 15.15
C LEU A 282 -3.22 3.17 14.06
N ARG A 283 -2.22 2.40 13.63
CA ARG A 283 -1.29 2.83 12.58
C ARG A 283 -1.96 3.03 11.22
N SER A 284 -3.11 2.41 10.97
CA SER A 284 -3.88 2.59 9.74
C SER A 284 -4.68 3.90 9.73
N ALA A 285 -5.04 4.41 10.90
CA ALA A 285 -5.63 5.73 11.07
C ALA A 285 -4.56 6.83 10.97
N ASP A 286 -3.39 6.60 11.54
CA ASP A 286 -2.27 7.53 11.55
C ASP A 286 -0.99 6.96 10.93
N TYR A 287 -0.81 7.24 9.64
CA TYR A 287 0.36 6.77 8.87
C TYR A 287 1.68 7.40 9.33
N ALA A 288 1.65 8.48 10.11
CA ALA A 288 2.85 9.10 10.66
C ALA A 288 3.21 8.56 12.06
N PHE A 289 2.43 7.62 12.62
CA PHE A 289 2.58 7.16 14.01
C PHE A 289 4.01 6.72 14.34
N LEU A 290 4.55 5.75 13.58
CA LEU A 290 5.92 5.26 13.77
C LEU A 290 6.98 6.27 13.32
N LEU A 291 6.63 7.17 12.38
CA LEU A 291 7.55 8.19 11.88
C LEU A 291 7.89 9.22 12.96
N ARG A 292 6.93 9.54 13.82
CA ARG A 292 7.11 10.39 15.01
C ARG A 292 7.90 9.72 16.15
N GLY A 293 8.37 8.49 15.96
CA GLY A 293 9.14 7.75 16.96
C GLY A 293 8.29 7.09 18.05
N LYS A 294 6.96 7.08 17.91
CA LYS A 294 6.10 6.28 18.79
C LYS A 294 6.29 4.79 18.44
N VAL A 295 6.22 3.95 19.47
CA VAL A 295 6.36 2.48 19.37
C VAL A 295 5.19 1.80 20.08
N TYR A 296 5.10 0.48 19.96
CA TYR A 296 4.09 -0.27 20.71
C TYR A 296 4.46 -0.32 22.20
N GLU A 297 3.55 0.13 23.05
CA GLU A 297 3.72 0.17 24.52
C GLU A 297 2.76 -0.78 25.26
N GLY A 298 1.90 -1.48 24.53
CA GLY A 298 0.90 -2.39 25.09
C GLY A 298 -0.53 -2.07 24.64
N PRO A 299 -1.48 -2.98 24.87
CA PRO A 299 -2.84 -2.86 24.34
C PRO A 299 -3.64 -1.70 24.93
N GLU A 300 -3.39 -1.33 26.19
CA GLU A 300 -4.10 -0.21 26.83
C GLU A 300 -3.68 1.14 26.23
N GLN A 301 -2.39 1.35 25.96
CA GLN A 301 -1.92 2.57 25.29
C GLN A 301 -2.46 2.65 23.86
N VAL A 302 -2.56 1.53 23.15
CA VAL A 302 -3.18 1.49 21.82
C VAL A 302 -4.65 1.92 21.87
N LYS A 303 -5.42 1.43 22.85
CA LYS A 303 -6.82 1.87 23.06
C LYS A 303 -6.90 3.36 23.37
N GLU A 304 -6.00 3.89 24.19
CA GLU A 304 -5.99 5.31 24.55
C GLU A 304 -5.72 6.19 23.33
N GLU A 305 -4.67 5.89 22.55
CA GLU A 305 -4.36 6.64 21.32
C GLU A 305 -5.50 6.57 20.30
N MET A 306 -6.19 5.43 20.20
CA MET A 306 -7.36 5.27 19.33
C MET A 306 -8.54 6.17 19.73
N LYS A 307 -8.65 6.62 20.99
CA LYS A 307 -9.70 7.57 21.43
C LYS A 307 -9.54 8.97 20.81
N HIS A 308 -8.43 9.28 20.17
CA HIS A 308 -8.24 10.59 19.53
C HIS A 308 -8.42 10.55 18.01
N LEU A 309 -8.73 9.38 17.45
CA LEU A 309 -8.78 9.13 16.01
C LEU A 309 -10.11 8.49 15.62
N ASN A 310 -10.56 8.64 14.38
CA ASN A 310 -11.78 8.00 13.87
C ASN A 310 -11.54 6.49 13.65
N THR A 311 -11.51 5.75 14.75
CA THR A 311 -11.29 4.30 14.83
C THR A 311 -12.55 3.61 15.32
N THR A 312 -12.53 2.28 15.28
CA THR A 312 -13.62 1.46 15.84
C THR A 312 -13.81 1.59 17.35
N VAL A 313 -12.90 2.24 18.09
CA VAL A 313 -13.05 2.49 19.54
C VAL A 313 -14.16 3.49 19.85
N HIS A 314 -14.51 4.38 18.91
CA HIS A 314 -15.60 5.37 19.06
C HIS A 314 -16.98 4.85 18.70
N PHE A 315 -17.02 3.61 18.21
CA PHE A 315 -18.20 3.01 17.60
C PHE A 315 -18.66 1.83 18.43
#